data_AF-A0A147K382-F1
#
_entry.id   AF-A0A147K382-F1
#
_cell.length_a   1.000
_cell.length_b   1.000
_cell.length_c   1.000
_cell.angle_alpha   90.00
_cell.angle_beta   90.00
_cell.angle_gamma   90.00
#
_symmetry.space_group_name_H-M   'P 1'
#
loop_
_entity.id
_entity.type
_entity.pdbx_description
1 polymer ?
#
loop_
_entity_poly.entity_id
_entity_poly.type
_entity_poly.pdbx_seq_one_letter_code
_entity_poly.pdbx_strand_id
1 'polypeptide(L)'
;MADKGHSGLLSALKLKRERGIVIRPKIARVIGVFSCKGGVGKTTTAVNIAAYFSKKMGEDNVLAVDANLTAPNLGLHLGELSPKFTIHDVIAEGVPIQKAVTKCRGMYCILGSIGYREQVHFIDLKSVLDPLKEKYKLMIIDSAPGIGGDVVAAMKACDEVIIVSYSDLPTVASTLKTFHLADMYKVHIIGVVLNRILGEPYELSVSDVKEALGWPIIAAVPEDPKVRESTSAGTPIVMYAPKSPAAREFMNLGEYLTKYLSRSQ
;
A
#
# COMPACT_ATOMS: atom_id res chain seq x y z
N MET A 1 65.41 22.91 -22.49
CA MET A 1 64.13 22.79 -23.20
C MET A 1 63.53 21.44 -22.87
N ALA A 2 62.37 21.45 -22.21
CA ALA A 2 61.88 20.37 -21.36
C ALA A 2 61.11 19.26 -22.10
N ASP A 3 61.45 18.04 -21.68
CA ASP A 3 60.69 16.78 -21.59
C ASP A 3 59.35 16.65 -22.35
N LYS A 4 59.37 15.90 -23.45
CA LYS A 4 58.20 15.42 -24.21
C LYS A 4 58.12 13.88 -24.24
N GLY A 5 58.63 13.18 -23.23
CA GLY A 5 58.69 11.70 -23.23
C GLY A 5 57.54 10.99 -22.51
N HIS A 6 57.01 11.56 -21.43
CA HIS A 6 56.21 10.81 -20.46
C HIS A 6 54.67 10.90 -20.64
N SER A 7 54.17 11.81 -21.48
CA SER A 7 52.71 12.05 -21.62
C SER A 7 51.98 10.95 -22.41
N GLY A 8 52.66 10.24 -23.32
CA GLY A 8 52.05 9.21 -24.16
C GLY A 8 51.74 7.92 -23.40
N LEU A 9 52.69 7.43 -22.59
CA LEU A 9 52.55 6.17 -21.84
C LEU A 9 51.49 6.24 -20.73
N LEU A 10 51.32 7.40 -20.08
CA LEU A 10 50.27 7.61 -19.08
C LEU A 10 48.85 7.61 -19.68
N SER A 11 48.70 7.95 -20.96
CA SER A 11 47.40 7.92 -21.64
C SER A 11 46.91 6.50 -21.95
N ALA A 12 47.83 5.54 -22.10
CA ALA A 12 47.53 4.12 -22.33
C ALA A 12 47.14 3.36 -21.05
N LEU A 13 47.43 3.91 -19.86
CA LEU A 13 47.06 3.36 -18.56
C LEU A 13 45.67 3.79 -18.08
N LYS A 14 44.94 4.62 -18.83
CA LYS A 14 43.54 4.93 -18.53
C LYS A 14 42.68 3.72 -18.90
N LEU A 15 42.39 2.89 -17.89
CA LEU A 15 41.31 1.91 -17.92
C LEU A 15 40.07 2.56 -18.52
N LYS A 16 39.69 2.13 -19.73
CA LYS A 16 38.37 2.41 -20.28
C LYS A 16 37.38 1.79 -19.30
N ARG A 17 36.78 2.63 -18.47
CA ARG A 17 35.63 2.25 -17.65
C ARG A 17 34.50 2.01 -18.65
N GLU A 18 34.36 0.78 -19.11
CA GLU A 18 33.13 0.34 -19.74
C GLU A 18 32.01 0.76 -18.80
N ARG A 19 31.07 1.56 -19.31
CA ARG A 19 29.84 1.85 -18.58
C ARG A 19 29.11 0.52 -18.53
N GLY A 20 29.43 -0.30 -17.53
CA GLY A 20 28.65 -1.46 -17.18
C GLY A 20 27.21 -0.99 -17.10
N ILE A 21 26.33 -1.64 -17.84
CA ILE A 21 24.90 -1.43 -17.70
C ILE A 21 24.60 -1.77 -16.24
N VAL A 22 24.43 -0.76 -15.41
CA VAL A 22 23.91 -0.94 -14.06
C VAL A 22 22.45 -1.28 -14.27
N ILE A 23 22.14 -2.57 -14.39
CA ILE A 23 20.78 -3.07 -14.26
C ILE A 23 20.42 -2.79 -12.81
N ARG A 24 19.77 -1.66 -12.55
CA ARG A 24 19.14 -1.43 -11.25
C ARG A 24 18.02 -2.47 -11.15
N PRO A 25 18.06 -3.38 -10.16
CA PRO A 25 16.95 -4.29 -9.96
C PRO A 25 15.68 -3.46 -9.81
N LYS A 26 14.60 -3.92 -10.45
CA LYS A 26 13.30 -3.26 -10.32
C LYS A 26 12.76 -3.61 -8.93
N ILE A 27 13.09 -2.78 -7.95
CA ILE A 27 12.61 -2.91 -6.58
C ILE A 27 11.13 -2.50 -6.57
N ALA A 28 10.30 -3.26 -5.87
CA ALA A 28 8.89 -2.95 -5.66
C ALA A 28 8.74 -1.56 -5.05
N ARG A 29 7.84 -0.76 -5.63
CA ARG A 29 7.35 0.43 -4.94
C ARG A 29 6.33 0.00 -3.88
N VAL A 30 6.46 0.50 -2.67
CA VAL A 30 5.61 0.11 -1.55
C VAL A 30 4.65 1.24 -1.21
N ILE A 31 3.36 1.03 -1.47
CA ILE A 31 2.29 1.97 -1.12
C ILE A 31 1.49 1.41 0.04
N GLY A 32 1.42 2.14 1.14
CA GLY A 32 0.57 1.78 2.27
C GLY A 32 -0.76 2.52 2.30
N VAL A 33 -1.77 1.89 2.88
CA VAL A 33 -3.11 2.45 3.07
C VAL A 33 -3.34 2.64 4.57
N PHE A 34 -3.45 3.90 5.00
CA PHE A 34 -3.43 4.31 6.40
C PHE A 34 -4.66 5.10 6.83
N SER A 35 -4.92 5.10 8.14
CA SER A 35 -5.91 5.95 8.80
C SER A 35 -5.79 5.81 10.31
N CYS A 36 -5.89 6.93 11.02
CA CYS A 36 -5.93 6.92 12.47
C CYS A 36 -7.22 6.25 13.01
N LYS A 37 -8.32 6.23 12.25
CA LYS A 37 -9.60 5.69 12.70
C LYS A 37 -9.84 4.26 12.19
N GLY A 38 -10.45 3.44 13.06
CA GLY A 38 -10.94 2.11 12.70
C GLY A 38 -12.18 2.17 11.80
N GLY A 39 -12.34 1.18 10.92
CA GLY A 39 -13.57 1.03 10.14
C GLY A 39 -13.79 2.04 9.01
N VAL A 40 -12.81 2.89 8.65
CA VAL A 40 -12.94 3.87 7.54
C VAL A 40 -12.85 3.26 6.13
N GLY A 41 -12.52 1.97 6.02
CA GLY A 41 -12.37 1.27 4.73
C GLY A 41 -10.95 1.20 4.18
N LYS A 42 -9.92 1.14 5.04
CA LYS A 42 -8.52 0.89 4.65
C LYS A 42 -8.38 -0.40 3.84
N THR A 43 -8.77 -1.53 4.43
CA THR A 43 -8.72 -2.84 3.78
C THR A 43 -9.50 -2.87 2.47
N THR A 44 -10.70 -2.29 2.45
CA THR A 44 -11.50 -2.16 1.22
C THR A 44 -10.74 -1.39 0.14
N THR A 45 -10.12 -0.26 0.50
CA THR A 45 -9.32 0.53 -0.45
C THR A 45 -8.10 -0.26 -0.93
N ALA A 46 -7.37 -0.90 -0.02
CA ALA A 46 -6.18 -1.69 -0.33
C ALA A 46 -6.47 -2.84 -1.30
N VAL A 47 -7.51 -3.66 -1.04
CA VAL A 47 -7.83 -4.79 -1.93
C VAL A 47 -8.28 -4.34 -3.32
N ASN A 48 -8.98 -3.21 -3.43
CA ASN A 48 -9.46 -2.74 -4.73
C ASN A 48 -8.33 -2.09 -5.54
N ILE A 49 -7.39 -1.39 -4.90
CA ILE A 49 -6.15 -0.92 -5.55
C ILE A 49 -5.32 -2.12 -6.03
N ALA A 50 -5.12 -3.13 -5.17
CA ALA A 50 -4.38 -4.33 -5.52
C ALA A 50 -5.04 -5.11 -6.66
N ALA A 51 -6.37 -5.22 -6.66
CA ALA A 51 -7.15 -5.87 -7.72
C ALA A 51 -7.00 -5.15 -9.07
N TYR A 52 -7.12 -3.82 -9.04
CA TYR A 52 -6.92 -2.98 -10.21
C TYR A 52 -5.52 -3.19 -10.80
N PHE A 53 -4.47 -3.09 -9.99
CA PHE A 53 -3.09 -3.20 -10.48
C PHE A 53 -2.72 -4.63 -10.88
N SER A 54 -3.24 -5.66 -10.21
CA SER A 54 -3.04 -7.06 -10.61
C SER A 54 -3.57 -7.29 -12.02
N LYS A 55 -4.74 -6.74 -12.35
CA LYS A 55 -5.30 -6.80 -13.71
C LYS A 55 -4.49 -5.98 -14.71
N LYS A 56 -4.01 -4.79 -14.32
CA LYS A 56 -3.33 -3.85 -15.23
C LYS A 56 -1.88 -4.22 -15.53
N MET A 57 -1.16 -4.74 -14.55
CA MET A 57 0.28 -5.04 -14.64
C MET A 57 0.57 -6.53 -14.73
N GLY A 58 -0.43 -7.39 -14.53
CA GLY A 58 -0.26 -8.83 -14.35
C GLY A 58 -0.11 -9.19 -12.87
N GLU A 59 -0.74 -10.28 -12.46
CA GLU A 59 -0.89 -10.68 -11.06
C GLU A 59 0.46 -10.87 -10.36
N ASP A 60 1.45 -11.44 -11.06
CA ASP A 60 2.81 -11.68 -10.55
C ASP A 60 3.59 -10.40 -10.19
N ASN A 61 3.09 -9.23 -10.60
CA ASN A 61 3.75 -7.94 -10.37
C ASN A 61 3.21 -7.19 -9.15
N VAL A 62 2.14 -7.68 -8.49
CA VAL A 62 1.48 -7.00 -7.38
C VAL A 62 1.35 -7.92 -6.18
N LEU A 63 1.69 -7.41 -5.00
CA LEU A 63 1.50 -8.11 -3.73
C LEU A 63 0.69 -7.26 -2.76
N ALA A 64 -0.43 -7.79 -2.27
CA ALA A 64 -1.17 -7.19 -1.16
C ALA A 64 -0.71 -7.78 0.19
N VAL A 65 -0.49 -6.96 1.20
CA VAL A 65 0.03 -7.41 2.50
C VAL A 65 -0.88 -6.91 3.60
N ASP A 66 -1.37 -7.84 4.45
CA ASP A 66 -2.06 -7.49 5.68
C ASP A 66 -1.02 -7.14 6.76
N ALA A 67 -0.93 -5.86 7.11
CA ALA A 67 -0.10 -5.37 8.20
C ALA A 67 -0.95 -4.94 9.41
N ASN A 68 -2.23 -5.28 9.44
CA ASN A 68 -3.07 -5.15 10.62
C ASN A 68 -2.95 -6.41 11.48
N LEU A 69 -1.85 -6.51 12.20
CA LEU A 69 -1.48 -7.74 12.91
C LEU A 69 -2.35 -8.02 14.13
N THR A 70 -3.01 -7.00 14.66
CA THR A 70 -3.89 -7.13 15.83
C THR A 70 -5.31 -7.52 15.43
N ALA A 71 -5.77 -7.10 14.25
CA ALA A 71 -7.09 -7.43 13.72
C ALA A 71 -7.05 -7.60 12.19
N PRO A 72 -6.49 -8.72 11.68
CA PRO A 72 -6.35 -8.94 10.23
C PRO A 72 -7.70 -8.99 9.53
N ASN A 73 -7.80 -8.33 8.38
CA ASN A 73 -9.04 -8.26 7.62
C ASN A 73 -8.86 -8.53 6.12
N LEU A 74 -7.62 -8.53 5.60
CA LEU A 74 -7.37 -8.69 4.17
C LEU A 74 -7.91 -10.04 3.67
N GLY A 75 -7.72 -11.12 4.44
CA GLY A 75 -8.22 -12.45 4.12
C GLY A 75 -9.75 -12.51 4.00
N LEU A 76 -10.47 -11.81 4.89
CA LEU A 76 -11.93 -11.69 4.82
C LEU A 76 -12.38 -11.06 3.50
N HIS A 77 -11.73 -9.97 3.08
CA HIS A 77 -12.04 -9.29 1.82
C HIS A 77 -11.69 -10.12 0.57
N LEU A 78 -10.84 -11.14 0.70
CA LEU A 78 -10.41 -12.01 -0.38
C LEU A 78 -11.04 -13.41 -0.34
N GLY A 79 -11.83 -13.69 0.69
CA GLY A 79 -12.49 -14.99 0.87
C GLY A 79 -11.52 -16.12 1.26
N GLU A 80 -10.40 -15.78 1.90
CA GLU A 80 -9.41 -16.73 2.41
C GLU A 80 -9.22 -16.52 3.92
N LEU A 81 -9.74 -17.46 4.73
CA LEU A 81 -9.75 -17.36 6.19
C LEU A 81 -8.81 -18.36 6.86
N SER A 82 -8.29 -19.33 6.11
CA SER A 82 -7.42 -20.39 6.61
C SER A 82 -6.17 -20.54 5.74
N PRO A 83 -5.39 -19.47 5.54
CA PRO A 83 -4.13 -19.57 4.83
C PRO A 83 -3.18 -20.53 5.55
N LYS A 84 -2.41 -21.29 4.78
CA LYS A 84 -1.44 -22.26 5.33
C LYS A 84 -0.35 -21.61 6.18
N PHE A 85 0.10 -20.43 5.76
CA PHE A 85 1.06 -19.59 6.47
C PHE A 85 0.62 -18.13 6.33
N THR A 86 0.89 -17.36 7.36
CA THR A 86 0.47 -15.97 7.55
C THR A 86 1.67 -15.09 7.87
N ILE A 87 1.46 -13.77 7.85
CA ILE A 87 2.47 -12.82 8.34
C ILE A 87 2.84 -13.07 9.81
N HIS A 88 1.91 -13.60 10.62
CA HIS A 88 2.17 -13.95 12.01
C HIS A 88 3.17 -15.11 12.12
N ASP A 89 3.02 -16.16 11.33
CA ASP A 89 3.95 -17.31 11.33
C ASP A 89 5.36 -16.88 10.88
N VAL A 90 5.44 -15.89 9.98
CA VAL A 90 6.74 -15.32 9.56
C VAL A 90 7.39 -14.56 10.72
N ILE A 91 6.63 -13.69 11.39
CA ILE A 91 7.16 -12.81 12.44
C ILE A 91 7.47 -13.60 13.72
N ALA A 92 6.61 -14.53 14.12
CA ALA A 92 6.69 -15.22 15.39
C ALA A 92 7.44 -16.56 15.33
N GLU A 93 7.27 -17.31 14.23
CA GLU A 93 7.80 -18.67 14.11
C GLU A 93 8.99 -18.77 13.12
N GLY A 94 9.36 -17.65 12.49
CA GLY A 94 10.48 -17.60 11.54
C GLY A 94 10.21 -18.34 10.23
N VAL A 95 8.93 -18.52 9.87
CA VAL A 95 8.57 -19.09 8.56
C VAL A 95 9.14 -18.20 7.45
N PRO A 96 9.81 -18.75 6.42
CA PRO A 96 10.27 -17.95 5.29
C PRO A 96 9.11 -17.20 4.62
N ILE A 97 9.24 -15.88 4.46
CA ILE A 97 8.18 -14.99 3.94
C ILE A 97 7.59 -15.46 2.60
N GLN A 98 8.39 -16.12 1.76
CA GLN A 98 7.94 -16.68 0.47
C GLN A 98 6.86 -17.75 0.64
N LYS A 99 6.81 -18.46 1.78
CA LYS A 99 5.78 -19.47 2.07
C LYS A 99 4.45 -18.86 2.51
N ALA A 100 4.46 -17.64 3.04
CA ALA A 100 3.26 -16.90 3.41
C ALA A 100 2.59 -16.19 2.21
N VAL A 101 3.27 -16.16 1.05
CA VAL A 101 2.68 -15.68 -0.19
C VAL A 101 1.67 -16.70 -0.71
N THR A 102 0.41 -16.31 -0.79
CA THR A 102 -0.69 -17.09 -1.35
C THR A 102 -1.38 -16.34 -2.49
N LYS A 103 -2.21 -17.05 -3.27
CA LYS A 103 -2.98 -16.48 -4.36
C LYS A 103 -4.47 -16.56 -4.05
N CYS A 104 -5.13 -15.40 -3.99
CA CYS A 104 -6.55 -15.28 -3.71
C CYS A 104 -7.19 -14.37 -4.76
N ARG A 105 -8.27 -14.82 -5.40
CA ARG A 105 -9.06 -14.01 -6.37
C ARG A 105 -8.21 -13.36 -7.49
N GLY A 106 -7.18 -14.06 -7.99
CA GLY A 106 -6.29 -13.52 -9.03
C GLY A 106 -5.30 -12.46 -8.51
N MET A 107 -4.97 -12.50 -7.22
CA MET A 107 -3.98 -11.59 -6.61
C MET A 107 -3.03 -12.38 -5.72
N TYR A 108 -1.75 -12.00 -5.73
CA TYR A 108 -0.83 -12.46 -4.70
C TYR A 108 -1.01 -11.63 -3.44
N CYS A 109 -1.04 -12.32 -2.31
CA CYS A 109 -1.19 -11.68 -1.01
C CYS A 109 -0.45 -12.40 0.10
N ILE A 110 -0.17 -11.67 1.18
CA ILE A 110 0.22 -12.21 2.48
C ILE A 110 -0.88 -11.80 3.46
N LEU A 111 -1.48 -12.79 4.12
CA LEU A 111 -2.63 -12.62 4.99
C LEU A 111 -2.21 -12.72 6.46
N GLY A 112 -3.01 -12.13 7.35
CA GLY A 112 -2.88 -12.34 8.79
C GLY A 112 -3.76 -13.47 9.30
N SER A 113 -3.36 -14.04 10.43
CA SER A 113 -4.11 -15.07 11.13
C SER A 113 -5.20 -14.45 12.01
N ILE A 114 -6.47 -14.77 11.73
CA ILE A 114 -7.63 -14.32 12.50
C ILE A 114 -7.62 -14.93 13.92
N GLY A 115 -7.01 -16.11 14.06
CA GLY A 115 -6.95 -16.86 15.32
C GLY A 115 -5.69 -16.62 16.14
N TYR A 116 -4.81 -15.70 15.73
CA TYR A 116 -3.55 -15.47 16.43
C TYR A 116 -3.81 -14.79 17.78
N ARG A 117 -3.37 -15.43 18.87
CA ARG A 117 -3.66 -15.01 20.25
C ARG A 117 -2.47 -14.41 20.98
N GLU A 118 -1.27 -14.52 20.41
CA GLU A 118 -0.06 -14.02 21.05
C GLU A 118 0.14 -12.53 20.73
N GLN A 119 0.84 -11.82 21.62
CA GLN A 119 1.20 -10.43 21.37
C GLN A 119 2.38 -10.39 20.41
N VAL A 120 2.18 -9.75 19.26
CA VAL A 120 3.27 -9.49 18.32
C VAL A 120 4.06 -8.30 18.84
N HIS A 121 5.25 -8.54 19.38
CA HIS A 121 6.14 -7.49 19.87
C HIS A 121 7.17 -7.09 18.81
N PHE A 122 7.56 -5.80 18.78
CA PHE A 122 8.65 -5.22 17.99
C PHE A 122 8.87 -5.81 16.59
N ILE A 123 8.35 -5.12 15.59
CA ILE A 123 8.26 -5.66 14.24
C ILE A 123 9.01 -4.75 13.29
N ASP A 124 10.04 -5.29 12.65
CA ASP A 124 10.66 -4.66 11.50
C ASP A 124 10.03 -5.21 10.21
N LEU A 125 8.82 -4.72 9.91
CA LEU A 125 8.06 -5.18 8.74
C LEU A 125 8.82 -4.91 7.44
N LYS A 126 9.65 -3.86 7.40
CA LYS A 126 10.48 -3.55 6.23
C LYS A 126 11.45 -4.70 5.95
N SER A 127 12.22 -5.12 6.95
CA SER A 127 13.15 -6.24 6.83
C SER A 127 12.45 -7.57 6.50
N VAL A 128 11.23 -7.78 7.01
CA VAL A 128 10.41 -8.95 6.66
C VAL A 128 10.01 -8.96 5.19
N LEU A 129 9.70 -7.81 4.60
CA LEU A 129 9.24 -7.69 3.21
C LEU A 129 10.36 -7.53 2.18
N ASP A 130 11.55 -7.08 2.60
CA ASP A 130 12.71 -6.86 1.72
C ASP A 130 13.03 -8.05 0.78
N PRO A 131 13.00 -9.32 1.24
CA PRO A 131 13.26 -10.48 0.36
C PRO A 131 12.28 -10.66 -0.80
N LEU A 132 11.13 -9.97 -0.77
CA LEU A 132 10.12 -10.03 -1.83
C LEU A 132 10.16 -8.82 -2.77
N LYS A 133 10.91 -7.76 -2.44
CA LYS A 133 10.89 -6.52 -3.22
C LYS A 133 11.36 -6.67 -4.67
N GLU A 134 12.26 -7.59 -4.95
CA GLU A 134 12.73 -7.81 -6.34
C GLU A 134 11.75 -8.62 -7.19
N LYS A 135 10.78 -9.29 -6.56
CA LYS A 135 9.80 -10.15 -7.25
C LYS A 135 8.59 -9.37 -7.77
N TYR A 136 8.24 -8.28 -7.10
CA TYR A 136 7.04 -7.49 -7.40
C TYR A 136 7.41 -6.10 -7.92
N LYS A 137 6.53 -5.49 -8.70
CA LYS A 137 6.66 -4.08 -9.11
C LYS A 137 5.96 -3.15 -8.11
N LEU A 138 4.91 -3.64 -7.46
CA LEU A 138 4.08 -2.89 -6.53
C LEU A 138 3.70 -3.75 -5.33
N MET A 139 3.87 -3.21 -4.14
CA MET A 139 3.35 -3.78 -2.89
C MET A 139 2.32 -2.82 -2.31
N ILE A 140 1.14 -3.35 -1.96
CA ILE A 140 0.07 -2.61 -1.29
C ILE A 140 -0.03 -3.11 0.15
N ILE A 141 0.24 -2.24 1.12
CA ILE A 141 0.20 -2.57 2.55
C ILE A 141 -1.13 -2.06 3.16
N ASP A 142 -1.92 -2.95 3.74
CA ASP A 142 -3.10 -2.60 4.55
C ASP A 142 -2.69 -2.47 6.02
N SER A 143 -2.77 -1.26 6.57
CA SER A 143 -2.30 -1.00 7.95
C SER A 143 -3.38 -1.21 9.01
N ALA A 144 -2.95 -1.39 10.26
CA ALA A 144 -3.82 -1.24 11.43
C ALA A 144 -4.36 0.20 11.57
N PRO A 145 -5.49 0.41 12.27
CA PRO A 145 -5.91 1.75 12.67
C PRO A 145 -5.00 2.33 13.76
N GLY A 146 -4.99 3.67 13.87
CA GLY A 146 -4.36 4.38 14.97
C GLY A 146 -2.92 4.83 14.64
N ILE A 147 -2.06 4.81 15.66
CA ILE A 147 -0.65 5.25 15.61
C ILE A 147 0.26 4.31 16.44
N GLY A 148 -0.17 3.05 16.62
CA GLY A 148 0.53 2.05 17.42
C GLY A 148 1.79 1.50 16.76
N GLY A 149 2.45 0.55 17.43
CA GLY A 149 3.72 -0.03 16.97
C GLY A 149 3.62 -0.76 15.62
N ASP A 150 2.50 -1.43 15.36
CA ASP A 150 2.19 -2.09 14.09
C ASP A 150 1.97 -1.07 12.96
N VAL A 151 1.26 0.04 13.24
CA VAL A 151 1.11 1.17 12.31
C VAL A 151 2.46 1.80 11.98
N VAL A 152 3.33 2.00 12.98
CA VAL A 152 4.68 2.53 12.79
C VAL A 152 5.54 1.58 11.95
N ALA A 153 5.49 0.27 12.22
CA ALA A 153 6.21 -0.74 11.46
C ALA A 153 5.77 -0.74 9.99
N ALA A 154 4.46 -0.68 9.75
CA ALA A 154 3.90 -0.55 8.40
C ALA A 154 4.35 0.75 7.72
N MET A 155 4.32 1.88 8.42
CA MET A 155 4.71 3.19 7.87
C MET A 155 6.16 3.16 7.40
N LYS A 156 7.07 2.62 8.22
CA LYS A 156 8.51 2.49 7.89
C LYS A 156 8.80 1.55 6.72
N ALA A 157 7.90 0.62 6.42
CA ALA A 157 8.02 -0.28 5.29
C ALA A 157 7.59 0.37 3.96
N CYS A 158 6.84 1.47 4.01
CA CYS A 158 6.30 2.15 2.84
C CYS A 158 7.26 3.19 2.26
N ASP A 159 7.24 3.32 0.94
CA ASP A 159 7.84 4.47 0.25
C ASP A 159 6.85 5.65 0.26
N GLU A 160 5.57 5.34 0.11
CA GLU A 160 4.49 6.31 -0.01
C GLU A 160 3.20 5.80 0.63
N VAL A 161 2.29 6.70 0.98
CA VAL A 161 1.02 6.34 1.63
C VAL A 161 -0.19 7.05 1.01
N ILE A 162 -1.30 6.32 1.02
CA ILE A 162 -2.65 6.83 0.80
C ILE A 162 -3.35 6.83 2.15
N ILE A 163 -4.04 7.93 2.46
CA ILE A 163 -4.75 8.05 3.74
C ILE A 163 -6.25 8.03 3.50
N VAL A 164 -6.97 7.16 4.22
CA VAL A 164 -8.40 6.97 4.09
C VAL A 164 -9.10 7.71 5.22
N SER A 165 -10.11 8.50 4.87
CA SER A 165 -10.91 9.28 5.81
C SER A 165 -12.38 9.22 5.42
N TYR A 166 -13.25 9.59 6.35
CA TYR A 166 -14.63 10.00 6.05
C TYR A 166 -14.68 11.53 5.92
N SER A 167 -15.79 12.04 5.39
CA SER A 167 -16.11 13.46 5.29
C SER A 167 -16.69 14.06 6.57
N ASP A 168 -16.62 13.36 7.73
CA ASP A 168 -17.02 13.93 9.02
C ASP A 168 -15.85 14.59 9.76
N LEU A 169 -16.14 15.69 10.48
CA LEU A 169 -15.14 16.47 11.21
C LEU A 169 -14.28 15.65 12.19
N PRO A 170 -14.83 14.77 13.05
CA PRO A 170 -14.02 13.91 13.92
C PRO A 170 -13.01 13.02 13.18
N THR A 171 -13.41 12.43 12.05
CA THR A 171 -12.50 11.58 11.25
C THR A 171 -11.43 12.43 10.56
N VAL A 172 -11.81 13.58 9.98
CA VAL A 172 -10.86 14.54 9.38
C VAL A 172 -9.82 15.03 10.40
N ALA A 173 -10.25 15.39 11.60
CA ALA A 173 -9.33 15.77 12.68
C ALA A 173 -8.37 14.63 13.07
N SER A 174 -8.86 13.39 13.07
CA SER A 174 -8.02 12.21 13.37
C SER A 174 -7.00 11.94 12.26
N THR A 175 -7.33 12.24 10.99
CA THR A 175 -6.45 12.09 9.83
C THR A 175 -5.15 12.92 9.97
N LEU A 176 -5.21 14.08 10.62
CA LEU A 176 -4.01 14.91 10.90
C LEU A 176 -2.94 14.16 11.70
N LYS A 177 -3.31 13.23 12.59
CA LYS A 177 -2.36 12.40 13.33
C LYS A 177 -1.61 11.45 12.40
N THR A 178 -2.28 10.92 11.38
CA THR A 178 -1.64 10.07 10.36
C THR A 178 -0.68 10.88 9.48
N PHE A 179 -1.01 12.14 9.16
CA PHE A 179 -0.08 13.02 8.46
C PHE A 179 1.18 13.31 9.28
N HIS A 180 1.02 13.63 10.57
CA HIS A 180 2.16 13.84 11.46
C HIS A 180 3.06 12.59 11.54
N LEU A 181 2.44 11.40 11.58
CA LEU A 181 3.19 10.13 11.57
C LEU A 181 3.99 9.94 10.27
N ALA A 182 3.36 10.21 9.12
CA ALA A 182 4.02 10.11 7.82
C ALA A 182 5.17 11.13 7.70
N ASP A 183 4.98 12.36 8.17
CA ASP A 183 6.01 13.41 8.20
C ASP A 183 7.19 13.02 9.11
N MET A 184 6.90 12.52 10.32
CA MET A 184 7.91 12.04 11.27
C MET A 184 8.83 10.97 10.66
N TYR A 185 8.27 10.07 9.86
CA TYR A 185 9.02 9.01 9.17
C TYR A 185 9.41 9.36 7.73
N LYS A 186 9.16 10.60 7.29
CA LYS A 186 9.49 11.12 5.95
C LYS A 186 8.90 10.28 4.81
N VAL A 187 7.71 9.73 5.01
CA VAL A 187 7.00 8.93 4.02
C VAL A 187 6.08 9.85 3.22
N HIS A 188 6.16 9.78 1.89
CA HIS A 188 5.41 10.69 1.03
C HIS A 188 3.92 10.35 1.02
N ILE A 189 3.06 11.36 1.19
CA ILE A 189 1.61 11.21 1.13
C ILE A 189 1.14 11.49 -0.29
N ILE A 190 0.62 10.47 -0.98
CA ILE A 190 0.06 10.58 -2.34
C ILE A 190 -1.21 11.42 -2.34
N GLY A 191 -2.04 11.24 -1.31
CA GLY A 191 -3.30 11.95 -1.14
C GLY A 191 -4.29 11.21 -0.25
N VAL A 192 -5.50 11.77 -0.20
CA VAL A 192 -6.57 11.30 0.68
C VAL A 192 -7.70 10.67 -0.13
N VAL A 193 -8.18 9.52 0.31
CA VAL A 193 -9.41 8.90 -0.17
C VAL A 193 -10.51 9.23 0.84
N LEU A 194 -11.52 9.98 0.40
CA LEU A 194 -12.76 10.15 1.17
C LEU A 194 -13.66 8.97 0.84
N ASN A 195 -13.93 8.13 1.83
CA ASN A 195 -14.74 6.94 1.66
C ASN A 195 -16.13 7.12 2.26
N ARG A 196 -17.11 6.37 1.76
CA ARG A 196 -18.51 6.33 2.23
C ARG A 196 -19.16 7.72 2.28
N ILE A 197 -19.04 8.50 1.21
CA ILE A 197 -19.77 9.77 1.08
C ILE A 197 -21.27 9.48 0.99
N LEU A 198 -22.02 9.96 1.97
CA LEU A 198 -23.48 9.80 2.07
C LEU A 198 -24.22 10.93 1.34
N GLY A 199 -23.59 12.10 1.20
CA GLY A 199 -24.24 13.29 0.65
C GLY A 199 -25.18 13.97 1.64
N GLU A 200 -24.97 13.74 2.93
CA GLU A 200 -25.80 14.27 4.01
C GLU A 200 -25.34 15.68 4.45
N PRO A 201 -26.23 16.53 4.98
CA PRO A 201 -25.89 17.93 5.31
C PRO A 201 -24.80 18.11 6.37
N TYR A 202 -24.53 17.08 7.17
CA TYR A 202 -23.47 17.10 8.19
C TYR A 202 -22.10 16.72 7.65
N GLU A 203 -22.02 16.19 6.42
CA GLU A 203 -20.75 15.89 5.78
C GLU A 203 -20.07 17.17 5.31
N LEU A 204 -18.78 17.26 5.58
CA LEU A 204 -17.94 18.30 5.00
C LEU A 204 -17.85 18.09 3.49
N SER A 205 -17.91 19.19 2.74
CA SER A 205 -17.71 19.10 1.30
C SER A 205 -16.27 18.65 0.98
N VAL A 206 -16.07 18.05 -0.19
CA VAL A 206 -14.73 17.62 -0.64
C VAL A 206 -13.75 18.81 -0.66
N SER A 207 -14.23 20.02 -0.99
CA SER A 207 -13.40 21.23 -0.94
C SER A 207 -13.00 21.61 0.48
N ASP A 208 -13.93 21.55 1.44
CA ASP A 208 -13.63 21.91 2.83
C ASP A 208 -12.63 20.93 3.44
N VAL A 209 -12.78 19.63 3.16
CA VAL A 209 -11.82 18.61 3.63
C VAL A 209 -10.45 18.82 2.98
N LYS A 210 -10.41 19.13 1.68
CA LYS A 210 -9.17 19.43 0.97
C LYS A 210 -8.45 20.63 1.59
N GLU A 211 -9.19 21.70 1.89
CA GLU A 211 -8.65 22.91 2.52
C GLU A 211 -8.16 22.64 3.94
N ALA A 212 -8.98 21.98 4.76
CA ALA A 212 -8.66 21.67 6.15
C ALA A 212 -7.45 20.75 6.28
N LEU A 213 -7.32 19.77 5.39
CA LEU A 213 -6.19 18.86 5.38
C LEU A 213 -4.96 19.52 4.75
N GLY A 214 -5.11 20.21 3.61
CA GLY A 214 -3.97 20.72 2.84
C GLY A 214 -3.33 19.68 1.90
N TRP A 215 -3.99 18.54 1.69
CA TRP A 215 -3.56 17.48 0.78
C TRP A 215 -4.60 17.22 -0.32
N PRO A 216 -4.18 16.70 -1.50
CA PRO A 216 -5.11 16.38 -2.57
C PRO A 216 -6.07 15.26 -2.15
N ILE A 217 -7.35 15.47 -2.42
CA ILE A 217 -8.35 14.39 -2.41
C ILE A 217 -8.25 13.65 -3.74
N ILE A 218 -7.82 12.40 -3.72
CA ILE A 218 -7.50 11.59 -4.91
C ILE A 218 -8.63 10.64 -5.30
N ALA A 219 -9.60 10.43 -4.41
CA ALA A 219 -10.87 9.75 -4.69
C ALA A 219 -11.94 10.12 -3.65
N ALA A 220 -13.19 10.05 -4.08
CA ALA A 220 -14.38 10.37 -3.30
C ALA A 220 -15.40 9.23 -3.48
N VAL A 221 -15.22 8.13 -2.72
CA VAL A 221 -16.01 6.90 -2.86
C VAL A 221 -17.37 7.08 -2.19
N PRO A 222 -18.49 6.95 -2.94
CA PRO A 222 -19.82 7.07 -2.36
C PRO A 222 -20.15 5.87 -1.45
N GLU A 223 -21.07 6.07 -0.50
CA GLU A 223 -21.67 4.93 0.19
C GLU A 223 -22.40 4.03 -0.81
N ASP A 224 -22.09 2.74 -0.75
CA ASP A 224 -22.63 1.75 -1.68
C ASP A 224 -22.83 0.42 -0.93
N PRO A 225 -24.07 -0.07 -0.79
CA PRO A 225 -24.35 -1.38 -0.17
C PRO A 225 -23.58 -2.53 -0.80
N LYS A 226 -23.22 -2.43 -2.08
CA LYS A 226 -22.42 -3.45 -2.79
C LYS A 226 -21.03 -3.63 -2.20
N VAL A 227 -20.48 -2.64 -1.48
CA VAL A 227 -19.21 -2.81 -0.75
C VAL A 227 -19.35 -3.89 0.33
N ARG A 228 -20.45 -3.86 1.10
CA ARG A 228 -20.71 -4.86 2.14
C ARG A 228 -20.98 -6.23 1.55
N GLU A 229 -21.81 -6.30 0.51
CA GLU A 229 -22.07 -7.55 -0.22
C GLU A 229 -20.76 -8.16 -0.77
N SER A 230 -19.90 -7.34 -1.37
CA SER A 230 -18.61 -7.78 -1.92
C SER A 230 -17.66 -8.32 -0.83
N THR A 231 -17.67 -7.69 0.34
CA THR A 231 -16.89 -8.14 1.50
C THR A 231 -17.41 -9.48 2.01
N SER A 232 -18.73 -9.64 2.14
CA SER A 232 -19.34 -10.93 2.51
C SER A 232 -19.08 -12.03 1.48
N ALA A 233 -18.97 -11.68 0.19
CA ALA A 233 -18.60 -12.61 -0.87
C ALA A 233 -17.09 -12.91 -0.94
N GLY A 234 -16.27 -12.23 -0.12
CA GLY A 234 -14.82 -12.34 -0.16
C GLY A 234 -14.23 -12.02 -1.53
N THR A 235 -14.75 -10.99 -2.19
CA THR A 235 -14.33 -10.57 -3.53
C THR A 235 -14.28 -9.04 -3.59
N PRO A 236 -13.17 -8.42 -4.05
CA PRO A 236 -13.09 -6.96 -4.21
C PRO A 236 -14.25 -6.39 -5.04
N ILE A 237 -14.79 -5.23 -4.66
CA ILE A 237 -15.97 -4.64 -5.34
C ILE A 237 -15.73 -4.38 -6.83
N VAL A 238 -14.51 -4.01 -7.22
CA VAL A 238 -14.15 -3.84 -8.64
C VAL A 238 -14.28 -5.12 -9.47
N MET A 239 -14.28 -6.29 -8.83
CA MET A 239 -14.53 -7.59 -9.45
C MET A 239 -15.99 -8.04 -9.24
N TYR A 240 -16.54 -7.83 -8.04
CA TYR A 240 -17.87 -8.30 -7.64
C TYR A 240 -19.01 -7.54 -8.32
N ALA A 241 -18.94 -6.20 -8.30
CA ALA A 241 -19.98 -5.33 -8.84
C ALA A 241 -19.33 -4.19 -9.67
N PRO A 242 -18.66 -4.49 -10.80
CA PRO A 242 -17.84 -3.53 -11.54
C PRO A 242 -18.58 -2.29 -12.07
N LYS A 243 -19.92 -2.36 -12.12
CA LYS A 243 -20.78 -1.24 -12.56
C LYS A 243 -21.31 -0.41 -11.39
N SER A 244 -21.04 -0.77 -10.13
CA SER A 244 -21.53 -0.02 -8.98
C SER A 244 -20.81 1.34 -8.85
N PRO A 245 -21.43 2.35 -8.20
CA PRO A 245 -20.79 3.65 -7.99
C PRO A 245 -19.44 3.55 -7.29
N ALA A 246 -19.34 2.78 -6.19
CA ALA A 246 -18.07 2.62 -5.48
C ALA A 246 -17.02 1.87 -6.31
N ALA A 247 -17.41 0.85 -7.07
CA ALA A 247 -16.48 0.14 -7.96
C ALA A 247 -15.89 1.06 -9.03
N ARG A 248 -16.72 1.92 -9.64
CA ARG A 248 -16.24 2.90 -10.63
C ARG A 248 -15.25 3.88 -10.00
N GLU A 249 -15.50 4.33 -8.78
CA GLU A 249 -14.58 5.26 -8.12
C GLU A 249 -13.25 4.59 -7.73
N PHE A 250 -13.26 3.33 -7.29
CA PHE A 250 -12.01 2.59 -7.10
C PHE A 250 -11.25 2.36 -8.42
N MET A 251 -11.94 2.17 -9.55
CA MET A 251 -11.31 2.13 -10.87
C MET A 251 -10.69 3.49 -11.24
N ASN A 252 -11.37 4.59 -10.96
CA ASN A 252 -10.85 5.96 -11.16
C ASN A 252 -9.59 6.20 -10.30
N LEU A 253 -9.61 5.76 -9.03
CA LEU A 253 -8.46 5.82 -8.14
C LEU A 253 -7.28 5.02 -8.72
N GLY A 254 -7.52 3.82 -9.25
CA GLY A 254 -6.50 3.04 -9.94
C GLY A 254 -5.90 3.75 -11.16
N GLU A 255 -6.73 4.41 -11.98
CA GLU A 255 -6.26 5.21 -13.12
C GLU A 255 -5.44 6.43 -12.68
N TYR A 256 -5.88 7.13 -11.62
CA TYR A 256 -5.12 8.21 -11.00
C TYR A 256 -3.73 7.72 -10.56
N LEU A 257 -3.69 6.61 -9.80
CA LEU A 257 -2.45 6.03 -9.32
C LEU A 257 -1.55 5.55 -10.46
N THR A 258 -2.11 5.04 -11.56
CA THR A 258 -1.29 4.71 -12.75
C THR A 258 -0.55 5.93 -13.27
N LYS A 259 -1.25 7.05 -13.46
CA LYS A 259 -0.66 8.31 -13.95
C LYS A 259 0.35 8.88 -12.96
N TYR A 260 0.09 8.73 -11.67
CA TYR A 260 1.02 9.12 -10.62
C TYR A 260 2.31 8.29 -10.71
N LEU A 261 2.19 6.96 -10.77
CA LEU A 261 3.32 6.04 -10.80
C LEU A 261 4.19 6.14 -12.05
N SER A 262 3.64 6.59 -13.18
CA SER A 262 4.40 6.82 -14.41
C SER A 262 5.18 8.13 -14.42
N ARG A 263 4.77 9.14 -13.63
CA ARG A 263 5.44 10.45 -13.52
C ARG A 263 6.63 10.45 -12.57
N SER A 264 6.69 9.49 -11.64
CA SER A 264 7.80 9.37 -10.69
C SER A 264 8.91 8.41 -11.13
N GLN A 265 8.86 7.91 -12.37
CA GLN A 265 9.93 7.12 -13.01
C GLN A 265 10.78 8.04 -13.86
#